data_AF-A0A931BUF3-F1
#
_entry.id   AF-A0A931BUF3-F1
#
_cell.length_a   1.000
_cell.length_b   1.000
_cell.length_c   1.000
_cell.angle_alpha   90.00
_cell.angle_beta   90.00
_cell.angle_gamma   90.00
#
_symmetry.space_group_name_H-M   'P 1'
#
loop_
_entity.id
_entity.type
_entity.pdbx_description
1 polymer ?
#
loop_
_entity_poly.entity_id
_entity_poly.type
_entity_poly.pdbx_seq_one_letter_code
_entity_poly.pdbx_strand_id
1 'polypeptide(L)'
;MRYLSVFILASIVFAAASFPAFAHRPYFTHVEKILLPNGELGEVRLLSGDGIFGPDPVRALILDAQGRLLARSPKSVVMALSCQAGGGCLIVDLRTNQVLELEPSSFRQGPAVPGLSSEDRDGLWDLEGGSESWGFSLREATAQERAEANDAMARGMKGSLLIIAGLGFVGALFLVPYGRRGEGRSAQVRAILGVVRFTLGFVAFGFFAAISLWLIVIAGVSLDLGFFALASGATTGLAVAALVKVLSAKHNGRRVHQAR
;
A
#
# COMPACT_ATOMS: atom_id res chain seq x y z
N MET A 1 -35.00 -12.88 -0.78
CA MET A 1 -34.17 -14.05 -0.39
C MET A 1 -33.05 -14.37 -1.37
N ARG A 2 -33.27 -14.38 -2.71
CA ARG A 2 -32.21 -14.74 -3.70
C ARG A 2 -30.94 -13.88 -3.65
N TYR A 3 -31.04 -12.57 -3.42
CA TYR A 3 -29.87 -11.69 -3.34
C TYR A 3 -29.01 -11.88 -2.09
N LEU A 4 -29.63 -12.25 -0.96
CA LEU A 4 -28.92 -12.50 0.29
C LEU A 4 -28.07 -13.77 0.18
N SER A 5 -28.60 -14.83 -0.43
CA SER A 5 -27.87 -16.08 -0.67
C SER A 5 -26.71 -15.90 -1.65
N VAL A 6 -26.89 -15.10 -2.71
CA VAL A 6 -25.81 -14.75 -3.65
C VAL A 6 -24.74 -13.90 -2.96
N PHE A 7 -25.13 -12.93 -2.13
CA PHE A 7 -24.19 -12.10 -1.38
C PHE A 7 -23.41 -12.92 -0.35
N ILE A 8 -24.06 -13.81 0.40
CA ILE A 8 -23.40 -14.71 1.36
C ILE A 8 -22.45 -15.66 0.63
N LEU A 9 -22.88 -16.28 -0.47
CA LEU A 9 -22.03 -17.19 -1.25
C LEU A 9 -20.85 -16.44 -1.87
N ALA A 10 -21.06 -15.24 -2.42
CA ALA A 10 -19.98 -14.39 -2.91
C ALA A 10 -19.02 -13.99 -1.77
N SER A 11 -19.52 -13.69 -0.58
CA SER A 11 -18.69 -13.36 0.59
C SER A 11 -17.88 -14.57 1.07
N ILE A 12 -18.47 -15.77 1.07
CA ILE A 12 -17.79 -17.02 1.43
C ILE A 12 -16.74 -17.39 0.38
N VAL A 13 -17.06 -17.28 -0.91
CA VAL A 13 -16.09 -17.53 -1.99
C VAL A 13 -14.98 -16.48 -1.96
N PHE A 14 -15.31 -15.21 -1.70
CA PHE A 14 -14.31 -14.17 -1.53
C PHE A 14 -13.43 -14.44 -0.31
N ALA A 15 -14.00 -14.82 0.84
CA ALA A 15 -13.25 -15.20 2.03
C ALA A 15 -12.39 -16.45 1.80
N ALA A 16 -12.93 -17.49 1.15
CA ALA A 16 -12.25 -18.73 0.78
C ALA A 16 -11.08 -18.47 -0.18
N ALA A 17 -11.29 -17.60 -1.19
CA ALA A 17 -10.25 -17.17 -2.12
C ALA A 17 -9.28 -16.15 -1.51
N SER A 18 -9.62 -15.57 -0.35
CA SER A 18 -8.76 -14.65 0.41
C SER A 18 -7.93 -15.38 1.49
N PHE A 19 -8.11 -16.68 1.70
CA PHE A 19 -7.15 -17.43 2.50
C PHE A 19 -5.86 -17.55 1.68
N PRO A 20 -4.72 -17.07 2.20
CA PRO A 20 -3.45 -17.30 1.54
C PRO A 20 -3.26 -18.80 1.45
N ALA A 21 -2.97 -19.31 0.25
CA ALA A 21 -2.45 -20.65 0.10
C ALA A 21 -1.08 -20.66 0.82
N PHE A 22 -1.11 -21.08 2.09
CA PHE A 22 0.00 -21.13 3.02
C PHE A 22 1.10 -22.05 2.50
N ALA A 23 2.05 -21.46 1.78
CA ALA A 23 3.43 -21.92 1.63
C ALA A 23 4.26 -20.77 1.05
N HIS A 24 4.20 -19.58 1.66
CA HIS A 24 5.03 -18.47 1.27
C HIS A 24 6.42 -18.66 1.89
N ARG A 25 7.40 -18.95 1.05
CA ARG A 25 8.83 -18.93 1.42
C ARG A 25 9.37 -17.52 1.23
N PRO A 26 10.34 -17.06 2.04
CA PRO A 26 10.97 -15.77 1.83
C PRO A 26 11.44 -15.61 0.38
N TYR A 27 11.24 -14.41 -0.17
CA TYR A 27 11.46 -14.13 -1.58
C TYR A 27 12.02 -12.73 -1.79
N PHE A 28 12.72 -12.53 -2.90
CA PHE A 28 13.25 -11.22 -3.25
C PHE A 28 12.20 -10.41 -4.00
N THR A 29 11.83 -9.25 -3.47
CA THR A 29 10.93 -8.30 -4.16
C THR A 29 11.68 -7.37 -5.09
N HIS A 30 12.95 -7.09 -4.79
CA HIS A 30 13.81 -6.21 -5.57
C HIS A 30 15.23 -6.77 -5.62
N VAL A 31 15.88 -6.61 -6.77
CA VAL A 31 17.28 -6.96 -7.00
C VAL A 31 17.87 -5.87 -7.89
N GLU A 32 18.88 -5.16 -7.38
CA GLU A 32 19.53 -4.07 -8.11
C GLU A 32 21.05 -4.21 -8.02
N LYS A 33 21.75 -3.80 -9.07
CA LYS A 33 23.21 -3.74 -9.11
C LYS A 33 23.68 -2.46 -8.45
N ILE A 34 24.67 -2.56 -7.56
CA ILE A 34 25.21 -1.41 -6.83
C ILE A 34 26.72 -1.33 -6.91
N LEU A 35 27.27 -0.13 -6.80
CA LEU A 35 28.69 0.06 -6.59
C LEU A 35 28.99 -0.04 -5.09
N LEU A 36 29.79 -1.02 -4.70
CA LEU A 36 30.21 -1.17 -3.32
C LEU A 36 31.25 -0.10 -2.94
N PRO A 37 31.44 0.20 -1.65
CA PRO A 37 32.39 1.23 -1.21
C PRO A 37 33.86 0.95 -1.57
N ASN A 38 34.20 -0.30 -1.91
CA ASN A 38 35.51 -0.69 -2.44
C ASN A 38 35.66 -0.48 -3.96
N GLY A 39 34.62 0.00 -4.66
CA GLY A 39 34.58 0.19 -6.10
C GLY A 39 34.20 -1.04 -6.92
N GLU A 40 33.92 -2.17 -6.28
CA GLU A 40 33.46 -3.38 -6.97
C GLU A 40 31.95 -3.36 -7.20
N LEU A 41 31.49 -4.10 -8.21
CA LEU A 41 30.07 -4.27 -8.46
C LEU A 41 29.49 -5.33 -7.51
N GLY A 42 28.48 -4.95 -6.74
CA GLY A 42 27.71 -5.85 -5.88
C GLY A 42 26.24 -5.87 -6.25
N GLU A 43 25.42 -6.41 -5.35
CA GLU A 43 23.97 -6.38 -5.44
C GLU A 43 23.34 -5.93 -4.13
N VAL A 44 22.25 -5.19 -4.23
CA VAL A 44 21.28 -5.04 -3.15
C VAL A 44 20.04 -5.87 -3.47
N ARG A 45 19.55 -6.62 -2.49
CA ARG A 45 18.31 -7.38 -2.60
C ARG A 45 17.39 -7.08 -1.43
N LEU A 46 16.11 -6.85 -1.70
CA LEU A 46 15.09 -6.77 -0.66
C LEU A 46 14.48 -8.15 -0.46
N LEU A 47 14.84 -8.82 0.64
CA LEU A 47 14.29 -10.09 1.07
C LEU A 47 13.01 -9.84 1.87
N SER A 48 11.88 -10.25 1.32
CA SER A 48 10.57 -10.24 2.00
C SER A 48 10.32 -11.63 2.60
N GLY A 49 9.88 -11.68 3.85
CA GLY A 49 9.56 -12.92 4.56
C GLY A 49 8.15 -13.41 4.29
N ASP A 50 7.64 -14.22 5.23
CA ASP A 50 6.27 -14.72 5.22
C ASP A 50 5.47 -14.04 6.34
N GLY A 51 4.73 -13.01 5.98
CA GLY A 51 3.83 -12.28 6.86
C GLY A 51 2.54 -13.06 7.10
N ILE A 52 2.60 -14.12 7.91
CA ILE A 52 1.45 -14.99 8.20
C ILE A 52 0.23 -14.21 8.74
N PHE A 53 0.46 -13.19 9.57
CA PHE A 53 -0.59 -12.39 10.23
C PHE A 53 -0.46 -10.88 9.99
N GLY A 54 0.38 -10.44 9.05
CA GLY A 54 0.69 -9.03 8.85
C GLY A 54 1.52 -8.79 7.59
N PRO A 55 2.02 -7.56 7.35
CA PRO A 55 2.92 -7.31 6.23
C PRO A 55 4.14 -8.21 6.31
N ASP A 56 4.60 -8.67 5.15
CA ASP A 56 5.83 -9.43 5.05
C ASP A 56 6.99 -8.60 5.62
N PRO A 57 7.75 -9.15 6.58
CA PRO A 57 8.95 -8.47 7.04
C PRO A 57 9.94 -8.32 5.90
N VAL A 58 10.63 -7.19 5.81
CA VAL A 58 11.60 -6.91 4.75
C VAL A 58 12.98 -6.63 5.32
N ARG A 59 14.01 -7.18 4.68
CA ARG A 59 15.43 -6.86 4.92
C ARG A 59 16.14 -6.50 3.62
N ALA A 60 17.02 -5.51 3.69
CA ALA A 60 18.02 -5.29 2.67
C ALA A 60 19.24 -6.18 2.92
N LEU A 61 19.65 -6.92 1.89
CA LEU A 61 20.88 -7.69 1.85
C LEU A 61 21.83 -7.04 0.84
N ILE A 62 23.10 -6.93 1.21
CA ILE A 62 24.16 -6.50 0.31
C ILE A 62 25.03 -7.69 -0.01
N LEU A 63 25.27 -7.95 -1.29
CA LEU A 63 26.05 -9.08 -1.76
C LEU A 63 27.29 -8.60 -2.54
N ASP A 64 28.36 -9.39 -2.45
CA ASP A 64 29.54 -9.23 -3.30
C ASP A 64 29.28 -9.71 -4.74
N ALA A 65 30.28 -9.54 -5.61
CA ALA A 65 30.21 -9.94 -7.01
C ALA A 65 30.00 -11.45 -7.21
N GLN A 66 30.31 -12.28 -6.20
CA GLN A 66 30.11 -13.72 -6.20
C GLN A 66 28.77 -14.13 -5.55
N GLY A 67 27.94 -13.16 -5.15
CA GLY A 67 26.64 -13.41 -4.52
C GLY A 67 26.73 -13.82 -3.05
N ARG A 68 27.84 -13.56 -2.36
CA ARG A 68 27.96 -13.81 -0.92
C ARG A 68 27.52 -12.60 -0.12
N LEU A 69 26.88 -12.88 1.01
CA LEU A 69 26.37 -11.84 1.90
C LEU A 69 27.50 -10.99 2.49
N LEU A 70 27.39 -9.67 2.43
CA LEU A 70 28.29 -8.69 3.04
C LEU A 70 27.63 -7.93 4.20
N ALA A 71 26.37 -7.53 4.02
CA ALA A 71 25.59 -6.77 4.99
C ALA A 71 24.15 -7.27 5.06
N ARG A 72 23.56 -7.14 6.25
CA ARG A 72 22.17 -7.51 6.54
C ARG A 72 21.51 -6.42 7.36
N SER A 73 20.49 -5.78 6.83
CA SER A 73 19.80 -4.70 7.52
C SER A 73 19.01 -5.21 8.73
N PRO A 74 18.63 -4.33 9.67
CA PRO A 74 17.53 -4.61 10.58
C PRO A 74 16.26 -5.00 9.82
N LYS A 75 15.39 -5.75 10.49
CA LYS A 75 14.09 -6.15 9.95
C LYS A 75 13.11 -4.98 10.00
N SER A 76 12.45 -4.72 8.87
CA SER A 76 11.36 -3.75 8.75
C SER A 76 10.10 -4.41 8.22
N VAL A 77 9.06 -3.63 7.97
CA VAL A 77 7.82 -4.04 7.28
C VAL A 77 7.48 -3.15 6.09
N VAL A 78 8.17 -2.00 5.95
CA VAL A 78 7.97 -1.06 4.85
C VAL A 78 9.33 -0.48 4.47
N MET A 79 10.00 -1.11 3.51
CA MET A 79 11.30 -0.68 3.01
C MET A 79 11.20 -0.35 1.53
N ALA A 80 11.77 0.79 1.14
CA ALA A 80 11.85 1.23 -0.23
C ALA A 80 13.31 1.25 -0.70
N LEU A 81 13.51 0.88 -1.96
CA LEU A 81 14.79 0.93 -2.65
C LEU A 81 14.64 1.81 -3.89
N SER A 82 15.44 2.87 -3.98
CA SER A 82 15.56 3.74 -5.16
C SER A 82 17.00 3.74 -5.63
N CYS A 83 17.24 3.37 -6.89
CA CYS A 83 18.58 3.34 -7.46
C CYS A 83 18.70 4.33 -8.61
N GLN A 84 19.82 5.05 -8.66
CA GLN A 84 20.14 5.98 -9.73
C GLN A 84 21.03 5.34 -10.78
N ALA A 85 21.01 5.89 -12.00
CA ALA A 85 21.95 5.51 -13.05
C ALA A 85 23.38 5.87 -12.61
N GLY A 86 24.14 4.87 -12.15
CA GLY A 86 25.45 5.07 -11.51
C GLY A 86 25.73 4.09 -10.37
N GLY A 87 24.76 3.26 -9.98
CA GLY A 87 24.96 2.19 -8.98
C GLY A 87 24.88 2.68 -7.52
N GLY A 88 24.56 3.96 -7.30
CA GLY A 88 24.16 4.47 -6.00
C GLY A 88 22.69 4.15 -5.74
N CYS A 89 22.38 3.59 -4.58
CA CYS A 89 21.01 3.31 -4.16
C CYS A 89 20.71 3.90 -2.78
N LEU A 90 19.51 4.42 -2.66
CA LEU A 90 18.89 4.88 -1.43
C LEU A 90 17.98 3.76 -0.90
N ILE A 91 18.25 3.31 0.32
CA ILE A 91 17.45 2.33 1.04
C ILE A 91 16.82 3.03 2.23
N VAL A 92 15.50 3.10 2.28
CA VAL A 92 14.77 3.79 3.35
C VAL A 92 13.79 2.84 4.01
N ASP A 93 13.89 2.72 5.33
CA ASP A 93 12.82 2.22 6.17
C ASP A 93 11.78 3.34 6.36
N LEU A 94 10.66 3.22 5.67
CA LEU A 94 9.58 4.22 5.72
C LEU A 94 8.73 4.10 7.00
N ARG A 95 8.84 3.00 7.74
CA ARG A 95 8.18 2.85 9.05
C ARG A 95 8.91 3.66 10.11
N THR A 96 10.24 3.58 10.16
CA THR A 96 11.06 4.29 11.16
C THR A 96 11.60 5.62 10.65
N ASN A 97 11.40 5.95 9.37
CA ASN A 97 11.96 7.13 8.71
C ASN A 97 13.49 7.14 8.75
N GLN A 98 14.12 5.99 8.51
CA GLN A 98 15.58 5.85 8.57
C GLN A 98 16.16 5.46 7.21
N VAL A 99 17.25 6.11 6.83
CA VAL A 99 18.11 5.69 5.72
C VAL A 99 19.10 4.66 6.24
N LEU A 100 19.26 3.59 5.46
CA LEU A 100 20.24 2.54 5.70
C LEU A 100 21.48 2.84 4.86
N GLU A 101 22.47 3.46 5.47
CA GLU A 101 23.74 3.76 4.82
C GLU A 101 24.71 2.59 4.97
N LEU A 102 25.46 2.28 3.93
CA LEU A 102 26.45 1.21 3.99
C LEU A 102 27.58 1.58 4.96
N GLU A 103 27.91 0.66 5.87
CA GLU A 103 29.02 0.83 6.82
C GLU A 103 30.08 -0.26 6.56
N PRO A 104 31.09 0.02 5.70
CA PRO A 104 32.07 -0.99 5.27
C PRO A 104 32.86 -1.63 6.41
N SER A 105 33.13 -0.86 7.47
CA SER A 105 33.88 -1.34 8.63
C SER A 105 33.16 -2.46 9.40
N SER A 106 31.84 -2.59 9.25
CA SER A 106 31.04 -3.64 9.86
C SER A 106 30.64 -4.75 8.89
N PHE A 107 31.13 -4.73 7.65
CA PHE A 107 30.88 -5.80 6.68
C PHE A 107 31.48 -7.13 7.16
N ARG A 108 30.77 -8.22 6.85
CA ARG A 108 31.20 -9.58 7.17
C ARG A 108 30.95 -10.46 5.98
N GLN A 109 31.91 -11.32 5.65
CA GLN A 109 31.72 -12.30 4.60
C GLN A 109 30.85 -13.45 5.11
N GLY A 110 29.60 -13.45 4.68
CA GLY A 110 28.59 -14.45 5.01
C GLY A 110 28.43 -15.55 3.96
N PRO A 111 27.37 -16.36 4.06
CA PRO A 111 27.10 -17.45 3.13
C PRO A 111 26.76 -16.92 1.72
N ALA A 112 26.88 -17.80 0.72
CA ALA A 112 26.35 -17.55 -0.61
C ALA A 112 24.82 -17.46 -0.55
N VAL A 113 24.25 -16.40 -1.13
CA VAL A 113 22.81 -16.19 -1.14
C VAL A 113 22.25 -16.73 -2.46
N PRO A 114 21.27 -17.65 -2.40
CA PRO A 114 20.72 -18.28 -3.60
C PRO A 114 20.23 -17.25 -4.62
N GLY A 115 20.36 -17.59 -5.90
CA GLY A 115 19.83 -16.78 -7.01
C GLY A 115 18.30 -16.76 -7.04
N LEU A 116 17.71 -15.93 -7.91
CA LEU A 116 16.25 -15.79 -8.03
C LEU A 116 15.55 -17.08 -8.46
N SER A 117 16.25 -17.93 -9.22
CA SER A 117 15.72 -19.16 -9.82
C SER A 117 16.16 -20.45 -9.13
N SER A 118 16.89 -20.39 -8.00
CA SER A 118 17.27 -21.64 -7.33
C SER A 118 16.04 -22.32 -6.74
N GLU A 119 15.96 -23.63 -6.90
CA GLU A 119 14.94 -24.44 -6.24
C GLU A 119 15.16 -24.47 -4.73
N ASP A 120 16.44 -24.53 -4.33
CA ASP A 120 16.90 -24.45 -2.95
C ASP A 120 16.89 -22.99 -2.45
N ARG A 121 15.81 -22.62 -1.75
CA ARG A 121 15.62 -21.31 -1.11
C ARG A 121 15.41 -21.43 0.40
N ASP A 122 15.62 -22.62 0.95
CA ASP A 122 15.35 -22.90 2.37
C ASP A 122 16.29 -22.08 3.27
N GLY A 123 17.52 -21.83 2.82
CA GLY A 123 18.47 -20.94 3.49
C GLY A 123 18.04 -19.47 3.58
N LEU A 124 16.98 -19.03 2.89
CA LEU A 124 16.48 -17.66 3.03
C LEU A 124 15.79 -17.42 4.38
N TRP A 125 15.31 -18.47 5.05
CA TRP A 125 14.73 -18.35 6.39
C TRP A 125 15.75 -17.88 7.43
N ASP A 126 17.01 -18.32 7.33
CA ASP A 126 18.07 -17.89 8.25
C ASP A 126 18.47 -16.42 8.01
N LEU A 127 18.34 -15.96 6.76
CA LEU A 127 18.62 -14.58 6.37
C LEU A 127 17.49 -13.63 6.76
N GLU A 128 16.25 -14.06 6.59
CA GLU A 128 15.04 -13.35 7.00
C GLU A 128 14.95 -13.27 8.54
N GLY A 129 15.22 -14.40 9.20
CA GLY A 129 15.09 -14.61 10.63
C GLY A 129 16.13 -13.89 11.49
N GLY A 130 16.03 -14.13 12.80
CA GLY A 130 16.93 -13.57 13.81
C GLY A 130 16.79 -12.05 14.02
N SER A 131 17.59 -11.50 14.92
CA SER A 131 17.63 -10.06 15.23
C SER A 131 18.90 -9.37 14.76
N GLU A 132 19.95 -10.11 14.42
CA GLU A 132 21.23 -9.50 14.07
C GLU A 132 21.14 -8.65 12.80
N SER A 133 21.93 -7.59 12.76
CA SER A 133 22.11 -6.71 11.62
C SER A 133 23.52 -6.16 11.63
N TRP A 134 24.13 -5.99 10.46
CA TRP A 134 25.49 -5.46 10.30
C TRP A 134 25.67 -4.89 8.89
N GLY A 135 26.73 -4.10 8.71
CA GLY A 135 27.06 -3.44 7.44
C GLY A 135 26.15 -2.27 7.10
N PHE A 136 25.38 -1.77 8.08
CA PHE A 136 24.54 -0.60 7.93
C PHE A 136 24.68 0.32 9.13
N SER A 137 24.87 1.61 8.87
CA SER A 137 24.59 2.68 9.82
C SER A 137 23.19 3.23 9.54
N LEU A 138 22.51 3.70 10.59
CA LEU A 138 21.16 4.25 10.49
C LEU A 138 21.22 5.74 10.76
N ARG A 139 20.59 6.52 9.88
CA ARG A 139 20.32 7.94 10.13
C ARG A 139 18.89 8.30 9.76
N GLU A 140 18.41 9.43 10.27
CA GLU A 140 17.10 9.94 9.88
C GLU A 140 17.08 10.32 8.40
N ALA A 141 15.98 9.98 7.73
CA ALA A 141 15.74 10.34 6.34
C ALA A 141 15.33 11.81 6.23
N THR A 142 15.91 12.52 5.26
CA THR A 142 15.45 13.85 4.88
C THR A 142 14.07 13.76 4.23
N ALA A 143 13.35 14.88 4.19
CA ALA A 143 12.03 14.94 3.52
C ALA A 143 12.12 14.58 2.03
N GLN A 144 13.23 14.94 1.36
CA GLN A 144 13.47 14.61 -0.05
C GLN A 144 13.69 13.10 -0.24
N GLU A 145 14.53 12.48 0.58
CA GLU A 145 14.78 11.03 0.53
C GLU A 145 13.52 10.23 0.84
N ARG A 146 12.71 10.69 1.80
CA ARG A 146 11.40 10.09 2.10
C ARG A 146 10.45 10.22 0.92
N ALA A 147 10.43 11.36 0.23
CA ALA A 147 9.60 11.55 -0.96
C ALA A 147 10.04 10.64 -2.12
N GLU A 148 11.35 10.54 -2.37
CA GLU A 148 11.92 9.67 -3.39
C GLU A 148 11.62 8.18 -3.11
N ALA A 149 11.79 7.77 -1.86
CA ALA A 149 11.47 6.41 -1.40
C ALA A 149 9.97 6.07 -1.57
N ASN A 150 9.09 7.01 -1.24
CA ASN A 150 7.65 6.85 -1.47
C ASN A 150 7.31 6.78 -2.97
N ASP A 151 7.94 7.60 -3.81
CA ASP A 151 7.74 7.55 -5.26
C ASP A 151 8.24 6.22 -5.87
N ALA A 152 9.39 5.71 -5.43
CA ALA A 152 9.89 4.39 -5.81
C ALA A 152 8.91 3.27 -5.42
N MET A 153 8.39 3.30 -4.18
CA MET A 153 7.38 2.36 -3.72
C MET A 153 6.08 2.46 -4.52
N ALA A 154 5.62 3.68 -4.83
CA ALA A 154 4.40 3.90 -5.61
C ALA A 154 4.48 3.30 -7.01
N ARG A 155 5.67 3.34 -7.65
CA ARG A 155 5.89 2.68 -8.95
C ARG A 155 5.77 1.16 -8.88
N GLY A 156 6.25 0.54 -7.80
CA GLY A 156 6.17 -0.91 -7.58
C GLY A 156 4.76 -1.38 -7.15
N MET A 157 3.97 -0.50 -6.53
CA MET A 157 2.71 -0.88 -5.87
C MET A 157 1.46 -0.23 -6.49
N LYS A 158 1.50 0.13 -7.78
CA LYS A 158 0.40 0.82 -8.48
C LYS A 158 -0.95 0.13 -8.30
N GLY A 159 -1.01 -1.19 -8.38
CA GLY A 159 -2.23 -1.97 -8.22
C GLY A 159 -2.88 -1.76 -6.85
N SER A 160 -2.11 -1.91 -5.77
CA SER A 160 -2.57 -1.69 -4.39
C SER A 160 -3.04 -0.25 -4.18
N LEU A 161 -2.29 0.74 -4.69
CA LEU A 161 -2.66 2.15 -4.58
C LEU A 161 -3.97 2.47 -5.32
N LEU A 162 -4.19 1.89 -6.51
CA LEU A 162 -5.45 2.05 -7.25
C LEU A 162 -6.64 1.42 -6.52
N ILE A 163 -6.45 0.27 -5.87
CA ILE A 163 -7.49 -0.36 -5.04
C ILE A 163 -7.85 0.55 -3.85
N ILE A 164 -6.85 1.06 -3.12
CA ILE A 164 -7.05 1.97 -1.99
C ILE A 164 -7.77 3.25 -2.43
N ALA A 165 -7.36 3.84 -3.56
CA ALA A 165 -8.04 5.00 -4.14
C ALA A 165 -9.47 4.66 -4.56
N GLY A 166 -9.71 3.48 -5.14
CA GLY A 166 -11.04 3.00 -5.49
C GLY A 166 -11.97 2.86 -4.28
N LEU A 167 -11.46 2.33 -3.16
CA LEU A 167 -12.20 2.24 -1.89
C LEU A 167 -12.54 3.63 -1.34
N GLY A 168 -11.58 4.58 -1.40
CA GLY A 168 -11.84 5.97 -1.04
C GLY A 168 -12.93 6.62 -1.90
N PHE A 169 -12.86 6.41 -3.22
CA PHE A 169 -13.85 6.88 -4.18
C PHE A 169 -15.24 6.33 -3.85
N VAL A 170 -15.38 5.01 -3.70
CA VAL A 170 -16.66 4.35 -3.40
C VAL A 170 -17.19 4.80 -2.04
N GLY A 171 -16.34 4.84 -1.00
CA GLY A 171 -16.71 5.32 0.32
C GLY A 171 -17.24 6.75 0.29
N ALA A 172 -16.60 7.64 -0.46
CA ALA A 172 -17.01 9.04 -0.56
C ALA A 172 -18.38 9.22 -1.22
N LEU A 173 -18.79 8.33 -2.13
CA LEU A 173 -20.14 8.37 -2.72
C LEU A 173 -21.24 8.17 -1.67
N PHE A 174 -20.98 7.46 -0.56
CA PHE A 174 -21.94 7.29 0.53
C PHE A 174 -22.17 8.56 1.35
N LEU A 175 -21.21 9.51 1.35
CA LEU A 175 -21.36 10.81 2.02
C LEU A 175 -22.30 11.74 1.26
N VAL A 176 -22.57 11.44 -0.01
CA VAL A 176 -23.40 12.28 -0.86
C VAL A 176 -24.86 11.91 -0.60
N PRO A 177 -25.70 12.85 -0.11
CA PRO A 177 -27.11 12.55 0.06
C PRO A 177 -27.75 12.35 -1.31
N TYR A 178 -28.09 11.11 -1.63
CA TYR A 178 -28.92 10.73 -2.77
C TYR A 178 -30.38 10.67 -2.31
N GLY A 179 -31.17 11.66 -2.72
CA GLY A 179 -32.60 11.69 -2.43
C GLY A 179 -33.26 12.84 -3.14
N ARG A 180 -34.38 12.57 -3.80
CA ARG A 180 -35.29 13.63 -4.24
C ARG A 180 -35.72 14.41 -3.01
N ARG A 181 -35.71 15.75 -3.08
CA ARG A 181 -36.42 16.57 -2.10
C ARG A 181 -37.86 16.07 -2.10
N GLY A 182 -38.26 15.39 -1.02
CA GLY A 182 -39.62 14.91 -0.88
C GLY A 182 -40.54 16.12 -0.78
N GLU A 183 -41.24 16.41 -1.87
CA GLU A 183 -42.37 17.33 -1.87
C GLU A 183 -43.46 16.72 -0.97
N GLY A 184 -43.94 17.49 0.01
CA GLY A 184 -45.01 17.07 0.94
C GLY A 184 -44.58 16.58 2.34
N ARG A 185 -43.28 16.47 2.67
CA ARG A 185 -42.84 16.14 4.05
C ARG A 185 -42.59 17.39 4.88
N SER A 186 -42.94 17.36 6.18
CA SER A 186 -42.65 18.45 7.12
C SER A 186 -41.15 18.72 7.24
N ALA A 187 -40.78 19.95 7.61
CA ALA A 187 -39.37 20.34 7.77
C ALA A 187 -38.61 19.44 8.75
N GLN A 188 -39.25 19.08 9.86
CA GLN A 188 -38.69 18.20 10.88
C GLN A 188 -38.39 16.80 10.35
N VAL A 189 -39.32 16.18 9.61
CA VAL A 189 -39.10 14.85 9.02
C VAL A 189 -37.96 14.89 8.01
N ARG A 190 -37.83 15.97 7.22
CA ARG A 190 -36.70 16.14 6.30
C ARG A 190 -35.36 16.27 7.02
N ALA A 191 -35.32 17.01 8.13
CA ALA A 191 -34.12 17.16 8.94
C ALA A 191 -33.68 15.82 9.55
N ILE A 192 -34.61 15.09 10.18
CA ILE A 192 -34.34 13.77 10.77
C ILE A 192 -33.80 12.79 9.71
N LEU A 193 -34.45 12.70 8.55
CA LEU A 193 -33.99 11.84 7.46
C LEU A 193 -32.63 12.30 6.89
N GLY A 194 -32.35 13.61 6.90
CA GLY A 194 -31.06 14.15 6.53
C GLY A 194 -29.95 13.67 7.47
N VAL A 195 -30.16 13.79 8.78
CA VAL A 195 -29.23 13.33 9.82
C VAL A 195 -29.02 11.82 9.70
N VAL A 196 -30.09 11.02 9.65
CA VAL A 196 -29.99 9.56 9.53
C VAL A 196 -29.19 9.15 8.29
N ARG A 197 -29.45 9.76 7.14
CA ARG A 197 -28.69 9.48 5.92
C ARG A 197 -27.23 9.88 6.03
N PHE A 198 -26.95 11.03 6.62
CA PHE A 198 -25.58 11.49 6.83
C PHE A 198 -24.84 10.53 7.77
N THR A 199 -25.44 10.12 8.88
CA THR A 199 -24.86 9.15 9.81
C THR A 199 -24.60 7.80 9.13
N LEU A 200 -25.57 7.27 8.37
CA LEU A 200 -25.37 6.02 7.62
C LEU A 200 -24.26 6.16 6.57
N GLY A 201 -24.20 7.29 5.88
CA GLY A 201 -23.14 7.60 4.91
C GLY A 201 -21.76 7.66 5.56
N PHE A 202 -21.66 8.29 6.73
CA PHE A 202 -20.42 8.38 7.50
C PHE A 202 -19.97 7.02 8.02
N VAL A 203 -20.88 6.18 8.52
CA VAL A 203 -20.58 4.80 8.92
C VAL A 203 -20.07 3.98 7.74
N ALA A 204 -20.73 4.08 6.58
CA ALA A 204 -20.29 3.40 5.36
C ALA A 204 -18.89 3.89 4.92
N PHE A 205 -18.64 5.20 4.91
CA PHE A 205 -17.31 5.75 4.62
C PHE A 205 -16.25 5.23 5.59
N GLY A 206 -16.56 5.21 6.90
CA GLY A 206 -15.68 4.67 7.93
C GLY A 206 -15.34 3.19 7.71
N PHE A 207 -16.29 2.39 7.26
CA PHE A 207 -16.06 0.99 6.88
C PHE A 207 -15.06 0.86 5.72
N PHE A 208 -15.23 1.64 4.64
CA PHE A 208 -14.27 1.64 3.52
C PHE A 208 -12.88 2.15 3.95
N ALA A 209 -12.82 3.19 4.79
CA ALA A 209 -11.55 3.69 5.33
C ALA A 209 -10.84 2.65 6.20
N ALA A 210 -11.58 1.88 7.01
CA ALA A 210 -11.03 0.79 7.81
C ALA A 210 -10.48 -0.36 6.93
N ILE A 211 -11.19 -0.75 5.87
CA ILE A 211 -10.69 -1.73 4.89
C ILE A 211 -9.42 -1.20 4.21
N SER A 212 -9.41 0.06 3.79
CA SER A 212 -8.22 0.67 3.18
C SER A 212 -7.04 0.67 4.14
N LEU A 213 -7.24 1.01 5.42
CA LEU A 213 -6.18 0.97 6.43
C LEU A 213 -5.63 -0.45 6.62
N TRP A 214 -6.52 -1.45 6.68
CA TRP A 214 -6.12 -2.85 6.76
C TRP A 214 -5.30 -3.29 5.54
N LEU A 215 -5.70 -2.88 4.32
CA LEU A 215 -4.94 -3.13 3.10
C LEU A 215 -3.58 -2.42 3.09
N ILE A 216 -3.51 -1.18 3.57
CA ILE A 216 -2.24 -0.43 3.68
C ILE A 216 -1.26 -1.20 4.56
N VAL A 217 -1.74 -1.69 5.70
CA VAL A 217 -0.93 -2.47 6.64
C VAL A 217 -0.48 -3.79 6.04
N ILE A 218 -1.39 -4.60 5.47
CA ILE A 218 -1.03 -5.92 4.93
C ILE A 218 -0.18 -5.85 3.68
N ALA A 219 -0.46 -4.91 2.78
CA ALA A 219 0.32 -4.77 1.56
C ALA A 219 1.71 -4.20 1.81
N GLY A 220 2.03 -3.73 3.03
CA GLY A 220 3.30 -3.07 3.32
C GLY A 220 3.43 -1.72 2.62
N VAL A 221 2.30 -1.01 2.40
CA VAL A 221 2.31 0.35 1.85
C VAL A 221 2.65 1.32 2.98
N SER A 222 3.45 2.35 2.68
CA SER A 222 3.67 3.43 3.66
C SER A 222 2.36 4.14 4.02
N LEU A 223 2.22 4.59 5.27
CA LEU A 223 1.02 5.30 5.69
C LEU A 223 0.79 6.58 4.85
N ASP A 224 1.86 7.28 4.48
CA ASP A 224 1.78 8.50 3.67
C ASP A 224 1.13 8.22 2.30
N LEU A 225 1.64 7.21 1.57
CA LEU A 225 1.11 6.83 0.27
C LEU A 225 -0.31 6.28 0.37
N GLY A 226 -0.56 5.45 1.38
CA GLY A 226 -1.86 4.86 1.64
C GLY A 226 -2.93 5.94 1.87
N PHE A 227 -2.66 6.90 2.76
CA PHE A 227 -3.58 8.01 3.02
C PHE A 227 -3.71 8.94 1.82
N PHE A 228 -2.63 9.22 1.09
CA PHE A 228 -2.69 10.02 -0.13
C PHE A 228 -3.57 9.36 -1.21
N ALA A 229 -3.44 8.06 -1.42
CA ALA A 229 -4.28 7.29 -2.34
C ALA A 229 -5.76 7.30 -1.90
N LEU A 230 -6.02 7.07 -0.61
CA LEU A 230 -7.39 7.11 -0.06
C LEU A 230 -8.03 8.49 -0.24
N ALA A 231 -7.30 9.55 0.12
CA ALA A 231 -7.77 10.93 0.07
C ALA A 231 -8.01 11.41 -1.38
N SER A 232 -7.10 11.07 -2.30
CA SER A 232 -7.27 11.40 -3.72
C SER A 232 -8.50 10.70 -4.31
N GLY A 233 -8.68 9.40 -4.03
CA GLY A 233 -9.88 8.66 -4.41
C GLY A 233 -11.17 9.27 -3.87
N ALA A 234 -11.20 9.56 -2.57
CA ALA A 234 -12.36 10.17 -1.90
C ALA A 234 -12.70 11.56 -2.50
N THR A 235 -11.69 12.38 -2.74
CA THR A 235 -11.84 13.70 -3.37
C THR A 235 -12.45 13.59 -4.77
N THR A 236 -11.95 12.67 -5.59
CA THR A 236 -12.51 12.40 -6.92
C THR A 236 -13.96 11.90 -6.84
N GLY A 237 -14.30 11.04 -5.87
CA GLY A 237 -15.67 10.57 -5.64
C GLY A 237 -16.64 11.71 -5.35
N LEU A 238 -16.26 12.61 -4.44
CA LEU A 238 -17.06 13.80 -4.12
C LEU A 238 -17.21 14.74 -5.34
N ALA A 239 -16.13 14.97 -6.08
CA ALA A 239 -16.15 15.81 -7.28
C ALA A 239 -17.09 15.25 -8.36
N VAL A 240 -17.02 13.95 -8.64
CA VAL A 240 -17.92 13.26 -9.59
C VAL A 240 -19.38 13.38 -9.13
N ALA A 241 -19.65 13.15 -7.86
CA ALA A 241 -21.01 13.24 -7.34
C ALA A 241 -21.58 14.67 -7.40
N ALA A 242 -20.76 15.69 -7.15
CA ALA A 242 -21.13 17.10 -7.32
C ALA A 242 -21.44 17.42 -8.78
N LEU A 243 -20.60 16.98 -9.72
CA LEU A 243 -20.81 17.17 -11.16
C LEU A 243 -22.11 16.52 -11.63
N VAL A 244 -22.38 15.28 -11.22
CA VAL A 244 -23.63 14.56 -11.55
C VAL A 244 -24.86 15.31 -11.03
N LYS A 245 -24.79 15.89 -9.82
CA LYS A 245 -25.88 16.72 -9.26
C LYS A 245 -26.15 17.96 -10.12
N VAL A 246 -25.10 18.66 -10.55
CA VAL A 246 -25.21 19.86 -11.41
C VAL A 246 -25.83 19.51 -12.76
N LEU A 247 -25.36 18.44 -13.41
CA LEU A 247 -25.87 18.00 -14.71
C LEU A 247 -27.34 17.57 -14.61
N SER A 248 -27.71 16.86 -13.54
CA SER A 248 -29.09 16.44 -13.28
C SER A 248 -30.04 17.63 -13.08
N ALA A 249 -29.59 18.66 -12.36
CA ALA A 249 -30.37 19.88 -12.16
C ALA A 249 -30.62 20.63 -13.48
N LYS A 250 -29.59 20.75 -14.32
CA LYS A 250 -29.68 21.41 -15.64
C LYS A 250 -30.64 20.67 -16.59
N HIS A 251 -30.60 19.34 -16.60
CA HIS A 251 -31.48 18.52 -17.44
C HIS A 251 -32.95 18.64 -17.02
N ASN A 252 -33.22 18.63 -15.71
CA ASN A 252 -34.58 18.80 -15.18
C ASN A 252 -35.15 20.19 -15.48
N GLY A 253 -34.33 21.26 -15.39
CA GLY A 253 -34.77 22.62 -15.74
C GLY A 253 -35.20 22.76 -17.20
N ARG A 254 -34.47 22.14 -18.14
CA ARG A 254 -34.82 22.16 -19.57
C ARG A 254 -36.16 21.46 -19.86
N ARG A 255 -36.45 20.34 -19.20
CA ARG A 255 -37.73 19.62 -19.37
C ARG A 255 -38.93 20.45 -18.92
N VAL A 256 -38.79 21.22 -17.83
CA VAL A 256 -39.87 22.09 -17.33
C VAL A 256 -40.17 23.22 -18.32
N HIS A 257 -39.15 23.76 -19.01
CA HIS A 257 -39.36 24.80 -20.03
C HIS A 257 -39.98 24.29 -21.34
N GLN A 258 -39.79 23.02 -21.70
CA GLN A 258 -40.43 22.44 -22.89
C GLN A 258 -41.88 22.00 -22.66
N ALA A 259 -42.30 21.83 -21.40
CA ALA A 259 -43.64 21.43 -21.03
C ALA A 259 -44.59 22.61 -20.75
N ARG A 260 -44.12 23.85 -20.97
CA ARG A 260 -44.90 25.09 -20.87
C ARG A 260 -44.99 25.73 -22.24
#